data_AF-A0A958PW79-F1
#
_entry.id   AF-A0A958PW79-F1
#
_cell.length_a   1.000
_cell.length_b   1.000
_cell.length_c   1.000
_cell.angle_alpha   90.00
_cell.angle_beta   90.00
_cell.angle_gamma   90.00
#
_symmetry.space_group_name_H-M   'P 1'
#
loop_
_entity.id
_entity.type
_entity.pdbx_description
1 polymer ?
#
loop_
_entity_poly.entity_id
_entity_poly.type
_entity_poly.pdbx_seq_one_letter_code
_entity_poly.pdbx_strand_id
1 'polypeptide(L)'
;MKKVIYFLGLVCFLMLWSSCRKDFEFSPSTGNLGFSKDTVYLDTVFTNIGSSTYNLKVYNRSNEDINIPTIRLGQGQNSNYRLNIDGMPGKEFENIELLAKDSMYIFVETTIDITDFINSGTYLYTDQIQFDSGANQQNVELVTLVQDAVFIYPDQDNTTGIIETLTLNVNGEMVETEIQGRYLEPSELTFTNEKPYVIYGYAAVPNGETLTVEAGSRLHFHADSGLLVAEGASIQVNGALSSDPETMENEVIFEGDRLEPLYEDIPGQWGTIWLFDGSVNNSINYATIKNATVGILSDGNPD
;
A
#
# COMPACT_ATOMS: atom_id res chain seq x y z
N MET A 1 27.44 -71.24 1.93
CA MET A 1 27.53 -70.10 1.00
C MET A 1 26.27 -69.97 0.12
N LYS A 2 25.90 -70.97 -0.72
CA LYS A 2 24.71 -70.88 -1.60
C LYS A 2 23.40 -70.56 -0.86
N LYS A 3 23.12 -71.20 0.29
CA LYS A 3 21.91 -70.95 1.09
C LYS A 3 21.83 -69.52 1.68
N VAL A 4 22.98 -68.91 1.99
CA VAL A 4 23.05 -67.53 2.50
C VAL A 4 22.78 -66.53 1.37
N ILE A 5 23.25 -66.82 0.16
CA ILE A 5 23.00 -66.01 -1.03
C ILE A 5 21.50 -66.01 -1.40
N TYR A 6 20.83 -67.17 -1.33
CA TYR A 6 19.38 -67.24 -1.55
C TYR A 6 18.58 -66.50 -0.48
N PHE A 7 19.02 -66.56 0.79
CA PHE A 7 18.39 -65.81 1.88
C PHE A 7 18.57 -64.29 1.71
N LEU A 8 19.77 -63.82 1.38
CA LEU A 8 20.00 -62.41 1.07
C LEU A 8 19.19 -61.94 -0.14
N GLY A 9 19.09 -62.76 -1.19
CA GLY A 9 18.27 -62.47 -2.37
C GLY A 9 16.78 -62.32 -2.03
N LEU A 10 16.25 -63.18 -1.16
CA LEU A 10 14.85 -63.10 -0.70
C LEU A 10 14.59 -61.83 0.12
N VAL A 11 15.50 -61.48 1.03
CA VAL A 11 15.38 -60.26 1.85
C VAL A 11 15.49 -59.00 0.99
N CYS A 12 16.39 -58.97 0.01
CA CYS A 12 16.50 -57.87 -0.94
C CYS A 12 15.23 -57.73 -1.80
N PHE A 13 14.63 -58.84 -2.23
CA PHE A 13 13.39 -58.86 -2.99
C PHE A 13 12.19 -58.34 -2.16
N LEU A 14 12.11 -58.70 -0.87
CA LEU A 14 11.09 -58.19 0.05
C LEU A 14 11.23 -56.68 0.33
N MET A 15 12.46 -56.15 0.36
CA MET A 15 12.67 -54.70 0.50
C MET A 15 12.24 -53.91 -0.74
N LEU A 16 12.31 -54.50 -1.93
CA LEU A 16 11.89 -53.85 -3.19
C LEU A 16 10.36 -53.72 -3.33
N TRP A 17 9.57 -54.40 -2.49
CA TRP A 17 8.11 -54.30 -2.49
C TRP A 17 7.55 -53.29 -1.48
N SER A 18 8.40 -52.66 -0.65
CA SER A 18 7.98 -51.63 0.31
C SER A 18 8.07 -50.20 -0.25
N SER A 19 7.76 -50.01 -1.53
CA SER A 19 7.50 -48.67 -2.06
C SER A 19 6.04 -48.30 -1.76
N CYS A 20 5.73 -47.97 -0.51
CA CYS A 20 4.51 -47.23 -0.19
C CYS A 20 4.64 -45.82 -0.77
N ARG A 21 4.29 -45.66 -2.04
CA ARG A 21 3.93 -44.35 -2.56
C ARG A 21 2.52 -44.08 -2.00
N LYS A 22 2.40 -43.08 -1.11
CA LYS A 22 1.09 -42.51 -0.85
C LYS A 22 0.69 -41.81 -2.14
N ASP A 23 -0.32 -42.32 -2.82
CA ASP A 23 -1.02 -41.50 -3.80
C ASP A 23 -1.67 -40.37 -3.00
N PHE A 24 -1.42 -39.13 -3.41
CA PHE A 24 -2.01 -37.95 -2.78
C PHE A 24 -3.50 -37.92 -3.15
N GLU A 25 -4.32 -38.62 -2.37
CA GLU A 25 -5.78 -38.54 -2.49
C GLU A 25 -6.26 -37.34 -1.68
N PHE A 26 -6.70 -36.30 -2.37
CA PHE A 26 -7.27 -35.13 -1.74
C PHE A 26 -8.77 -35.35 -1.46
N SER A 27 -9.14 -35.19 -0.19
CA SER A 27 -10.56 -35.20 0.21
C SER A 27 -11.16 -33.80 0.08
N PRO A 28 -12.42 -33.63 -0.34
CA PRO A 28 -13.04 -32.30 -0.37
C PRO A 28 -13.05 -31.65 1.01
N SER A 29 -12.73 -30.35 1.08
CA SER A 29 -12.87 -29.56 2.31
C SER A 29 -14.29 -29.63 2.86
N THR A 30 -14.39 -29.70 4.19
CA THR A 30 -15.67 -29.79 4.91
C THR A 30 -15.93 -28.58 5.80
N GLY A 31 -15.39 -27.40 5.44
CA GLY A 31 -15.62 -26.15 6.19
C GLY A 31 -14.91 -26.08 7.55
N ASN A 32 -13.70 -26.67 7.65
CA ASN A 32 -12.86 -26.64 8.86
C ASN A 32 -11.49 -25.96 8.61
N LEU A 33 -11.40 -25.09 7.62
CA LEU A 33 -10.20 -24.29 7.37
C LEU A 33 -9.97 -23.34 8.55
N GLY A 34 -8.70 -23.22 8.96
CA GLY A 34 -8.29 -22.20 9.90
C GLY A 34 -7.79 -20.97 9.15
N PHE A 35 -7.99 -19.77 9.70
CA PHE A 35 -7.52 -18.52 9.11
C PHE A 35 -6.59 -17.79 10.08
N SER A 36 -5.63 -17.02 9.57
CA SER A 36 -4.81 -16.15 10.44
C SER A 36 -5.59 -14.95 10.97
N LYS A 37 -6.68 -14.57 10.29
CA LYS A 37 -7.54 -13.42 10.60
C LYS A 37 -8.96 -13.73 10.13
N ASP A 38 -9.96 -13.22 10.86
CA ASP A 38 -11.37 -13.29 10.46
C ASP A 38 -11.76 -12.12 9.55
N THR A 39 -11.01 -11.02 9.63
CA THR A 39 -11.14 -9.84 8.77
C THR A 39 -9.76 -9.34 8.35
N VAL A 40 -9.60 -9.07 7.06
CA VAL A 40 -8.42 -8.39 6.50
C VAL A 40 -8.82 -6.94 6.26
N TYR A 41 -8.36 -6.07 7.15
CA TYR A 41 -8.38 -4.63 6.94
C TYR A 41 -7.20 -4.26 6.05
N LEU A 42 -7.47 -3.60 4.93
CA LEU A 42 -6.48 -2.91 4.13
C LEU A 42 -6.54 -1.41 4.49
N ASP A 43 -5.47 -0.68 4.20
CA ASP A 43 -5.36 0.73 4.57
C ASP A 43 -6.36 1.62 3.85
N THR A 44 -6.42 2.87 4.29
CA THR A 44 -7.07 3.92 3.53
C THR A 44 -6.42 4.04 2.16
N VAL A 45 -7.18 3.72 1.11
CA VAL A 45 -6.74 3.90 -0.27
C VAL A 45 -7.26 5.22 -0.80
N PHE A 46 -6.38 5.95 -1.48
CA PHE A 46 -6.78 7.09 -2.28
C PHE A 46 -7.25 6.62 -3.65
N THR A 47 -8.14 7.40 -4.25
CA THR A 47 -8.68 7.17 -5.61
C THR A 47 -7.58 6.82 -6.61
N ASN A 48 -7.77 5.73 -7.36
CA ASN A 48 -6.86 5.28 -8.42
C ASN A 48 -5.43 4.91 -7.97
N ILE A 49 -5.14 4.90 -6.67
CA ILE A 49 -3.91 4.32 -6.13
C ILE A 49 -4.18 2.87 -5.73
N GLY A 50 -3.28 1.96 -6.12
CA GLY A 50 -3.32 0.59 -5.63
C GLY A 50 -2.97 0.54 -4.15
N SER A 51 -3.71 -0.25 -3.38
CA SER A 51 -3.35 -0.58 -2.02
C SER A 51 -2.04 -1.35 -1.98
N SER A 52 -1.42 -1.38 -0.81
CA SER A 52 -0.44 -2.41 -0.50
C SER A 52 -1.04 -3.81 -0.54
N THR A 53 -0.16 -4.80 -0.68
CA THR A 53 -0.52 -6.22 -0.68
C THR A 53 -0.56 -6.76 0.75
N TYR A 54 -1.72 -7.24 1.16
CA TYR A 54 -1.98 -7.85 2.46
C TYR A 54 -1.96 -9.36 2.38
N ASN A 55 -1.42 -10.05 3.40
CA ASN A 55 -1.43 -11.51 3.44
C ASN A 55 -2.50 -12.05 4.40
N LEU A 56 -3.11 -13.16 3.99
CA LEU A 56 -3.95 -14.05 4.76
C LEU A 56 -3.37 -15.46 4.66
N LYS A 57 -3.12 -16.11 5.80
CA LYS A 57 -2.79 -17.54 5.82
C LYS A 57 -4.05 -18.36 6.04
N VAL A 58 -4.20 -19.39 5.21
CA VAL A 58 -5.25 -20.40 5.35
C VAL A 58 -4.59 -21.72 5.74
N TYR A 59 -5.13 -22.39 6.75
CA TYR A 59 -4.53 -23.56 7.38
C TYR A 59 -5.42 -24.79 7.21
N ASN A 60 -4.85 -25.88 6.71
CA ASN A 60 -5.41 -27.21 6.88
C ASN A 60 -4.87 -27.80 8.19
N ARG A 61 -5.65 -27.67 9.27
CA ARG A 61 -5.26 -28.22 10.58
C ARG A 61 -5.56 -29.72 10.71
N SER A 62 -6.13 -30.37 9.70
CA SER A 62 -6.44 -31.80 9.73
C SER A 62 -5.18 -32.67 9.48
N ASN A 63 -5.33 -33.99 9.54
CA ASN A 63 -4.27 -34.95 9.21
C ASN A 63 -4.42 -35.49 7.77
N GLU A 64 -5.39 -34.99 7.01
CA GLU A 64 -5.69 -35.45 5.65
C GLU A 64 -5.35 -34.33 4.66
N ASP A 65 -4.95 -34.72 3.46
CA ASP A 65 -4.79 -33.78 2.35
C ASP A 65 -6.18 -33.36 1.86
N ILE A 66 -6.41 -32.06 1.67
CA ILE A 66 -7.73 -31.53 1.32
C ILE A 66 -7.71 -30.77 -0.01
N ASN A 67 -8.79 -30.87 -0.76
CA ASN A 67 -9.07 -30.04 -1.92
C ASN A 67 -10.17 -29.03 -1.55
N ILE A 68 -9.87 -27.74 -1.64
CA ILE A 68 -10.83 -26.65 -1.47
C ILE A 68 -11.51 -26.45 -2.83
N PRO A 69 -12.79 -26.84 -3.01
CA PRO A 69 -13.41 -26.82 -4.33
C PRO A 69 -13.48 -25.44 -4.95
N THR A 70 -13.71 -24.40 -4.13
CA THR A 70 -13.83 -23.02 -4.59
C THR A 70 -13.23 -22.04 -3.59
N ILE A 71 -12.44 -21.08 -4.09
CA ILE A 71 -12.04 -19.86 -3.37
C ILE A 71 -12.38 -18.68 -4.29
N ARG A 72 -13.21 -17.74 -3.85
CA ARG A 72 -13.61 -16.60 -4.69
C ARG A 72 -13.93 -15.35 -3.90
N LEU A 73 -13.90 -14.21 -4.57
CA LEU A 73 -14.46 -12.97 -4.04
C LEU A 73 -16.00 -13.01 -4.09
N GLY A 74 -16.65 -12.51 -3.04
CA GLY A 74 -18.10 -12.51 -2.91
C GLY A 74 -18.80 -11.69 -4.00
N GLN A 75 -18.20 -10.58 -4.43
CA GLN A 75 -18.66 -9.79 -5.59
C GLN A 75 -18.19 -10.36 -6.94
N GLY A 76 -17.43 -11.47 -6.94
CA GLY A 76 -16.92 -12.13 -8.14
C GLY A 76 -16.06 -11.19 -8.99
N GLN A 77 -16.34 -11.13 -10.30
CA GLN A 77 -15.57 -10.31 -11.23
C GLN A 77 -15.73 -8.80 -11.01
N ASN A 78 -16.83 -8.37 -10.37
CA ASN A 78 -17.08 -6.97 -10.05
C ASN A 78 -16.32 -6.48 -8.81
N SER A 79 -15.65 -7.38 -8.07
CA SER A 79 -14.85 -6.99 -6.93
C SER A 79 -13.67 -6.12 -7.36
N ASN A 80 -13.38 -5.02 -6.67
CA ASN A 80 -12.16 -4.23 -6.86
C ASN A 80 -10.95 -4.88 -6.20
N TYR A 81 -11.17 -5.85 -5.30
CA TYR A 81 -10.11 -6.68 -4.76
C TYR A 81 -9.55 -7.63 -5.83
N ARG A 82 -8.26 -7.92 -5.70
CA ARG A 82 -7.53 -8.92 -6.47
C ARG A 82 -6.84 -9.85 -5.49
N LEU A 83 -6.90 -11.15 -5.78
CA LEU A 83 -6.25 -12.16 -4.98
C LEU A 83 -5.07 -12.75 -5.75
N ASN A 84 -4.05 -13.15 -5.02
CA ASN A 84 -3.01 -14.05 -5.52
C ASN A 84 -2.84 -15.20 -4.53
N ILE A 85 -3.12 -16.42 -4.98
CA ILE A 85 -3.09 -17.63 -4.18
C ILE A 85 -1.86 -18.45 -4.57
N ASP A 86 -0.87 -18.52 -3.67
CA ASP A 86 0.41 -19.23 -3.88
C ASP A 86 1.06 -18.97 -5.27
N GLY A 87 0.95 -17.73 -5.77
CA GLY A 87 1.50 -17.28 -7.04
C GLY A 87 0.50 -17.21 -8.19
N MET A 88 -0.73 -17.69 -8.02
CA MET A 88 -1.79 -17.64 -9.03
C MET A 88 -2.68 -16.40 -8.82
N PRO A 89 -2.66 -15.38 -9.70
CA PRO A 89 -3.54 -14.23 -9.60
C PRO A 89 -4.94 -14.55 -10.13
N GLY A 90 -5.98 -13.98 -9.51
CA GLY A 90 -7.36 -14.20 -9.90
C GLY A 90 -8.39 -13.65 -8.90
N LYS A 91 -9.67 -13.79 -9.23
CA LYS A 91 -10.81 -13.45 -8.36
C LYS A 91 -11.65 -14.68 -7.98
N GLU A 92 -11.44 -15.78 -8.68
CA GLU A 92 -12.09 -17.06 -8.49
C GLU A 92 -11.10 -18.16 -8.85
N PHE A 93 -11.06 -19.19 -8.02
CA PHE A 93 -10.13 -20.30 -8.09
C PHE A 93 -10.90 -21.57 -7.76
N GLU A 94 -10.55 -22.65 -8.48
CA GLU A 94 -11.18 -23.95 -8.31
C GLU A 94 -10.13 -24.99 -7.98
N ASN A 95 -10.54 -25.97 -7.17
CA ASN A 95 -9.75 -27.15 -6.83
C ASN A 95 -8.35 -26.81 -6.29
N ILE A 96 -8.29 -26.00 -5.23
CA ILE A 96 -7.04 -25.66 -4.56
C ILE A 96 -6.67 -26.75 -3.56
N GLU A 97 -5.56 -27.44 -3.85
CA GLU A 97 -4.99 -28.49 -3.03
C GLU A 97 -4.22 -27.92 -1.84
N LEU A 98 -4.46 -28.44 -0.64
CA LEU A 98 -3.78 -28.05 0.59
C LEU A 98 -3.43 -29.27 1.44
N LEU A 99 -2.14 -29.52 1.63
CA LEU A 99 -1.64 -30.70 2.34
C LEU A 99 -2.02 -30.73 3.82
N ALA A 100 -2.04 -31.92 4.40
CA ALA A 100 -2.25 -32.13 5.82
C ALA A 100 -1.25 -31.34 6.67
N LYS A 101 -1.76 -30.61 7.68
CA LYS A 101 -0.96 -29.75 8.58
C LYS A 101 -0.22 -28.61 7.90
N ASP A 102 -0.59 -28.27 6.67
CA ASP A 102 0.05 -27.21 5.91
C ASP A 102 -0.80 -25.93 5.86
N SER A 103 -0.22 -24.90 5.25
CA SER A 103 -0.85 -23.60 5.04
C SER A 103 -0.50 -23.03 3.68
N MET A 104 -1.43 -22.28 3.11
CA MET A 104 -1.27 -21.50 1.88
C MET A 104 -1.30 -20.00 2.20
N TYR A 105 -0.66 -19.20 1.35
CA TYR A 105 -0.78 -17.75 1.40
C TYR A 105 -1.78 -17.26 0.36
N ILE A 106 -2.64 -16.34 0.80
CA ILE A 106 -3.46 -15.50 -0.06
C ILE A 106 -2.98 -14.07 0.11
N PHE A 107 -2.54 -13.47 -0.98
CA PHE A 107 -2.23 -12.06 -1.07
C PHE A 107 -3.45 -11.31 -1.60
N VAL A 108 -3.77 -10.18 -0.99
CA VAL A 108 -4.95 -9.35 -1.26
C VAL A 108 -4.49 -7.94 -1.52
N GLU A 109 -4.94 -7.34 -2.62
CA GLU A 109 -4.76 -5.92 -2.93
C GLU A 109 -6.04 -5.38 -3.58
N THR A 110 -6.16 -4.06 -3.66
CA THR A 110 -7.29 -3.39 -4.32
C THR A 110 -6.82 -2.12 -5.01
N THR A 111 -7.58 -1.65 -6.01
CA THR A 111 -7.45 -0.30 -6.56
C THR A 111 -8.86 0.19 -6.76
N ILE A 112 -9.20 1.34 -6.19
CA ILE A 112 -10.58 1.80 -6.11
C ILE A 112 -10.69 3.19 -6.74
N ASP A 113 -11.69 3.37 -7.59
CA ASP A 113 -12.09 4.68 -8.08
C ASP A 113 -13.18 5.25 -7.16
N ILE A 114 -12.95 6.40 -6.54
CA ILE A 114 -13.91 7.06 -5.64
C ILE A 114 -15.20 7.44 -6.35
N THR A 115 -15.19 7.61 -7.68
CA THR A 115 -16.40 7.99 -8.43
C THR A 115 -17.53 6.97 -8.28
N ASP A 116 -17.20 5.71 -7.99
CA ASP A 116 -18.16 4.66 -7.64
C ASP A 116 -18.85 4.90 -6.28
N PHE A 117 -18.25 5.72 -5.40
CA PHE A 117 -18.68 5.95 -4.01
C PHE A 117 -19.27 7.34 -3.76
N ILE A 118 -19.06 8.32 -4.64
CA ILE A 118 -19.51 9.72 -4.50
C ILE A 118 -21.01 9.83 -4.15
N ASN A 119 -21.85 8.92 -4.65
CA ASN A 119 -23.30 8.95 -4.42
C ASN A 119 -23.78 8.12 -3.21
N SER A 120 -22.89 7.32 -2.61
CA SER A 120 -23.26 6.32 -1.59
C SER A 120 -23.16 6.83 -0.15
N GLY A 121 -22.45 7.95 0.06
CA GLY A 121 -22.18 8.51 1.39
C GLY A 121 -21.38 7.58 2.32
N THR A 122 -20.88 6.45 1.81
CA THR A 122 -20.11 5.46 2.56
C THR A 122 -18.77 5.28 1.87
N TYR A 123 -17.71 5.70 2.55
CA TYR A 123 -16.32 5.58 2.10
C TYR A 123 -15.71 4.21 2.39
N LEU A 124 -16.54 3.19 2.63
CA LEU A 124 -16.11 1.85 3.00
C LEU A 124 -16.35 0.91 1.82
N TYR A 125 -15.29 0.31 1.30
CA TYR A 125 -15.40 -0.78 0.33
C TYR A 125 -15.22 -2.12 1.03
N THR A 126 -16.22 -2.99 0.91
CA THR A 126 -16.24 -4.30 1.57
C THR A 126 -16.53 -5.41 0.58
N ASP A 127 -15.88 -6.55 0.78
CA ASP A 127 -16.17 -7.81 0.13
C ASP A 127 -15.74 -8.93 1.07
N GLN A 128 -15.80 -10.18 0.62
CA GLN A 128 -15.37 -11.34 1.39
C GLN A 128 -14.67 -12.33 0.48
N ILE A 129 -13.67 -13.02 1.02
CA ILE A 129 -13.12 -14.24 0.41
C ILE A 129 -13.99 -15.40 0.88
N GLN A 130 -14.72 -16.02 -0.05
CA GLN A 130 -15.57 -17.18 0.19
C GLN A 130 -14.77 -18.45 -0.13
N PHE A 131 -14.68 -19.34 0.85
CA PHE A 131 -14.10 -20.67 0.75
C PHE A 131 -15.23 -21.68 0.74
N ASP A 132 -15.12 -22.73 -0.09
CA ASP A 132 -16.14 -23.77 -0.27
C ASP A 132 -17.50 -23.17 -0.73
N SER A 133 -18.56 -23.97 -0.61
CA SER A 133 -19.93 -23.54 -0.92
C SER A 133 -20.97 -24.27 -0.06
N GLY A 134 -22.18 -23.71 0.02
CA GLY A 134 -23.30 -24.33 0.73
C GLY A 134 -23.05 -24.46 2.24
N ALA A 135 -23.24 -25.67 2.79
CA ALA A 135 -23.13 -25.90 4.23
C ALA A 135 -21.69 -25.83 4.78
N ASN A 136 -20.69 -25.95 3.90
CA ASN A 136 -19.27 -25.93 4.27
C ASN A 136 -18.64 -24.54 4.06
N GLN A 137 -19.41 -23.56 3.58
CA GLN A 137 -18.87 -22.25 3.23
C GLN A 137 -18.31 -21.53 4.46
N GLN A 138 -17.08 -21.05 4.35
CA GLN A 138 -16.43 -20.16 5.31
C GLN A 138 -16.06 -18.85 4.63
N ASN A 139 -16.13 -17.73 5.34
CA ASN A 139 -15.82 -16.42 4.78
C ASN A 139 -14.73 -15.74 5.62
N VAL A 140 -13.89 -14.96 4.96
CA VAL A 140 -13.00 -13.98 5.58
C VAL A 140 -13.37 -12.61 5.01
N GLU A 141 -13.71 -11.67 5.89
CA GLU A 141 -14.15 -10.34 5.49
C GLU A 141 -12.97 -9.49 4.98
N LEU A 142 -13.21 -8.68 3.95
CA LEU A 142 -12.27 -7.70 3.41
C LEU A 142 -12.85 -6.30 3.58
N VAL A 143 -12.08 -5.40 4.18
CA VAL A 143 -12.53 -4.03 4.47
C VAL A 143 -11.45 -3.04 4.09
N THR A 144 -11.80 -2.03 3.31
CA THR A 144 -10.92 -0.94 2.89
C THR A 144 -11.66 0.39 3.06
N LEU A 145 -10.98 1.37 3.65
CA LEU A 145 -11.46 2.76 3.66
C LEU A 145 -11.01 3.45 2.37
N VAL A 146 -11.89 4.21 1.74
CA VAL A 146 -11.63 4.91 0.47
C VAL A 146 -11.72 6.40 0.74
N GLN A 147 -10.61 7.13 0.60
CA GLN A 147 -10.58 8.56 0.86
C GLN A 147 -10.35 9.33 -0.43
N ASP A 148 -11.14 10.38 -0.65
CA ASP A 148 -10.92 11.31 -1.77
C ASP A 148 -9.75 12.24 -1.44
N ALA A 149 -8.92 12.58 -2.43
CA ALA A 149 -7.69 13.35 -2.25
C ALA A 149 -7.41 14.29 -3.42
N VAL A 150 -6.64 15.34 -3.16
CA VAL A 150 -6.06 16.20 -4.19
C VAL A 150 -4.70 15.65 -4.57
N PHE A 151 -4.49 15.40 -5.86
CA PHE A 151 -3.25 14.80 -6.37
C PHE A 151 -2.36 15.85 -7.02
N ILE A 152 -1.10 15.87 -6.62
CA ILE A 152 -0.05 16.69 -7.23
C ILE A 152 1.03 15.73 -7.74
N TYR A 153 1.21 15.69 -9.05
CA TYR A 153 2.19 14.84 -9.70
C TYR A 153 2.77 15.57 -10.92
N PRO A 154 4.05 15.31 -11.27
CA PRO A 154 4.64 15.80 -12.51
C PRO A 154 3.91 15.24 -13.73
N ASP A 155 3.83 16.03 -14.79
CA ASP A 155 3.28 15.53 -16.05
C ASP A 155 4.17 14.42 -16.62
N GLN A 156 3.54 13.45 -17.27
CA GLN A 156 4.24 12.41 -18.03
C GLN A 156 3.86 12.51 -19.50
N ASP A 157 4.87 12.61 -20.37
CA ASP A 157 4.63 12.56 -21.81
C ASP A 157 4.14 11.17 -22.20
N ASN A 158 2.88 11.08 -22.64
CA ASN A 158 2.21 9.82 -22.99
C ASN A 158 2.84 9.07 -24.17
N THR A 159 3.77 9.68 -24.93
CA THR A 159 4.42 9.07 -26.09
C THR A 159 5.81 8.54 -25.75
N THR A 160 6.56 9.28 -24.95
CA THR A 160 7.96 9.02 -24.62
C THR A 160 8.16 8.43 -23.22
N GLY A 161 7.16 8.59 -22.33
CA GLY A 161 7.22 8.18 -20.93
C GLY A 161 8.10 9.06 -20.05
N ILE A 162 8.66 10.15 -20.59
CA ILE A 162 9.49 11.11 -19.85
C ILE A 162 8.61 11.84 -18.84
N ILE A 163 9.09 11.90 -17.60
CA ILE A 163 8.43 12.57 -16.48
C ILE A 163 9.01 13.98 -16.35
N GLU A 164 8.15 14.96 -16.11
CA GLU A 164 8.53 16.35 -15.87
C GLU A 164 9.49 16.48 -14.67
N THR A 165 10.53 17.30 -14.85
CA THR A 165 11.51 17.62 -13.81
C THR A 165 11.55 19.12 -13.54
N LEU A 166 11.94 19.48 -12.32
CA LEU A 166 12.05 20.87 -11.91
C LEU A 166 13.24 21.55 -12.59
N THR A 167 13.02 22.79 -13.02
CA THR A 167 14.09 23.74 -13.35
C THR A 167 14.21 24.74 -12.21
N LEU A 168 15.40 24.85 -11.61
CA LEU A 168 15.64 25.69 -10.43
C LEU A 168 16.47 26.92 -10.79
N ASN A 169 16.19 28.05 -10.17
CA ASN A 169 17.06 29.22 -10.28
C ASN A 169 18.20 29.10 -9.26
N VAL A 170 19.44 29.07 -9.73
CA VAL A 170 20.65 29.01 -8.90
C VAL A 170 21.54 30.19 -9.28
N ASN A 171 21.71 31.14 -8.37
CA ASN A 171 22.52 32.34 -8.59
C ASN A 171 22.11 33.17 -9.83
N GLY A 172 20.81 33.19 -10.16
CA GLY A 172 20.28 33.94 -11.30
C GLY A 172 20.32 33.19 -12.64
N GLU A 173 20.68 31.91 -12.65
CA GLU A 173 20.65 31.03 -13.82
C GLU A 173 19.65 29.89 -13.63
N MET A 174 18.85 29.61 -14.67
CA MET A 174 17.93 28.48 -14.68
C MET A 174 18.69 27.19 -14.98
N VAL A 175 18.64 26.25 -14.04
CA VAL A 175 19.32 24.96 -14.12
C VAL A 175 18.28 23.85 -14.20
N GLU A 176 18.30 23.08 -15.28
CA GLU A 176 17.51 21.84 -15.40
C GLU A 176 18.03 20.81 -14.39
N THR A 177 17.12 20.13 -13.72
CA THR A 177 17.46 19.12 -12.70
C THR A 177 16.89 17.76 -13.08
N GLU A 178 17.37 16.73 -12.38
CA GLU A 178 16.80 15.38 -12.41
C GLU A 178 15.71 15.18 -11.35
N ILE A 179 15.30 16.25 -10.64
CA ILE A 179 14.29 16.19 -9.60
C ILE A 179 12.92 16.12 -10.29
N GLN A 180 12.31 14.94 -10.29
CA GLN A 180 10.94 14.76 -10.77
C GLN A 180 10.00 15.59 -9.91
N GLY A 181 9.14 16.38 -10.55
CA GLY A 181 8.28 17.31 -9.85
C GLY A 181 7.84 18.46 -10.74
N ARG A 182 6.91 19.26 -10.22
CA ARG A 182 6.38 20.43 -10.92
C ARG A 182 6.14 21.59 -9.96
N TYR A 183 6.02 22.79 -10.52
CA TYR A 183 5.57 23.94 -9.75
C TYR A 183 4.07 23.86 -9.49
N LEU A 184 3.64 24.28 -8.30
CA LEU A 184 2.24 24.42 -7.94
C LEU A 184 1.58 25.51 -8.78
N GLU A 185 0.35 25.25 -9.22
CA GLU A 185 -0.47 26.24 -9.89
C GLU A 185 -0.98 27.29 -8.90
N PRO A 186 -1.38 28.50 -9.35
CA PRO A 186 -1.98 29.51 -8.47
C PRO A 186 -3.20 29.02 -7.67
N SER A 187 -3.97 28.09 -8.24
CA SER A 187 -5.10 27.43 -7.57
C SER A 187 -4.71 26.39 -6.51
N GLU A 188 -3.44 26.00 -6.44
CA GLU A 188 -2.90 24.96 -5.55
C GLU A 188 -2.04 25.55 -4.42
N LEU A 189 -2.02 26.87 -4.23
CA LEU A 189 -1.23 27.56 -3.21
C LEU A 189 -1.89 27.61 -1.83
N THR A 190 -3.03 26.93 -1.64
CA THR A 190 -3.70 26.81 -0.35
C THR A 190 -4.11 25.37 -0.10
N PHE A 191 -3.47 24.74 0.88
CA PHE A 191 -3.82 23.42 1.35
C PHE A 191 -4.74 23.53 2.57
N THR A 192 -5.91 22.91 2.50
CA THR A 192 -6.95 22.96 3.55
C THR A 192 -7.09 21.60 4.24
N ASN A 193 -8.03 21.48 5.18
CA ASN A 193 -8.38 20.21 5.81
C ASN A 193 -9.60 19.53 5.15
N GLU A 194 -10.10 20.05 4.02
CA GLU A 194 -11.25 19.47 3.32
C GLU A 194 -10.90 18.13 2.68
N LYS A 195 -9.68 18.01 2.12
CA LYS A 195 -9.15 16.79 1.54
C LYS A 195 -7.66 16.65 1.84
N PRO A 196 -7.16 15.41 1.97
CA PRO A 196 -5.73 15.14 1.96
C PRO A 196 -5.12 15.48 0.60
N TYR A 197 -3.83 15.82 0.61
CA TYR A 197 -3.01 16.06 -0.57
C TYR A 197 -2.03 14.90 -0.74
N VAL A 198 -1.98 14.29 -1.92
CA VAL A 198 -1.06 13.18 -2.22
C VAL A 198 -0.08 13.64 -3.30
N ILE A 199 1.21 13.60 -2.97
CA ILE A 199 2.29 14.22 -3.74
C ILE A 199 3.24 13.15 -4.28
N TYR A 200 3.31 13.07 -5.61
CA TYR A 200 4.31 12.30 -6.36
C TYR A 200 5.33 13.26 -6.97
N GLY A 201 6.62 12.91 -6.89
CA GLY A 201 7.69 13.87 -7.18
C GLY A 201 7.67 15.09 -6.22
N TYR A 202 8.39 16.15 -6.56
CA TYR A 202 8.41 17.36 -5.77
C TYR A 202 7.31 18.32 -6.18
N ALA A 203 6.49 18.73 -5.20
CA ALA A 203 5.64 19.90 -5.33
C ALA A 203 6.47 21.16 -5.03
N ALA A 204 6.69 22.02 -6.03
CA ALA A 204 7.51 23.21 -5.88
C ALA A 204 6.66 24.48 -5.74
N VAL A 205 6.91 25.28 -4.70
CA VAL A 205 6.32 26.60 -4.55
C VAL A 205 7.02 27.56 -5.52
N PRO A 206 6.28 28.23 -6.44
CA PRO A 206 6.89 29.14 -7.41
C PRO A 206 7.56 30.36 -6.78
N ASN A 207 8.54 30.93 -7.48
CA ASN A 207 9.21 32.17 -7.08
C ASN A 207 8.19 33.30 -6.84
N GLY A 208 8.33 34.00 -5.71
CA GLY A 208 7.46 35.11 -5.32
C GLY A 208 6.09 34.70 -4.78
N GLU A 209 5.75 33.41 -4.82
CA GLU A 209 4.49 32.88 -4.33
C GLU A 209 4.63 32.33 -2.90
N THR A 210 3.49 32.12 -2.25
CA THR A 210 3.42 31.57 -0.90
C THR A 210 2.46 30.39 -0.86
N LEU A 211 2.97 29.21 -0.48
CA LEU A 211 2.12 28.08 -0.12
C LEU A 211 1.60 28.28 1.30
N THR A 212 0.28 28.35 1.45
CA THR A 212 -0.40 28.38 2.75
C THR A 212 -0.93 26.98 3.06
N VAL A 213 -0.57 26.43 4.22
CA VAL A 213 -1.08 25.13 4.70
C VAL A 213 -1.88 25.38 5.97
N GLU A 214 -3.19 25.19 5.91
CA GLU A 214 -4.13 25.50 6.99
C GLU A 214 -4.15 24.41 8.07
N ALA A 215 -4.70 24.74 9.24
CA ALA A 215 -4.81 23.81 10.35
C ALA A 215 -5.62 22.55 9.96
N GLY A 216 -5.14 21.39 10.39
CA GLY A 216 -5.76 20.09 10.11
C GLY A 216 -5.45 19.52 8.73
N SER A 217 -4.66 20.19 7.88
CA SER A 217 -4.24 19.63 6.59
C SER A 217 -3.47 18.31 6.74
N ARG A 218 -3.65 17.42 5.77
CA ARG A 218 -2.97 16.12 5.68
C ARG A 218 -2.24 16.04 4.34
N LEU A 219 -0.92 15.93 4.38
CA LEU A 219 -0.08 15.84 3.20
C LEU A 219 0.66 14.50 3.23
N HIS A 220 0.48 13.73 2.16
CA HIS A 220 1.02 12.40 1.97
C HIS A 220 2.01 12.40 0.81
N PHE A 221 3.20 11.88 1.05
CA PHE A 221 4.29 11.88 0.09
C PHE A 221 4.60 10.46 -0.36
N HIS A 222 4.62 10.25 -1.68
CA HIS A 222 5.10 9.01 -2.26
C HIS A 222 6.63 8.85 -2.10
N ALA A 223 7.13 7.66 -2.41
CA ALA A 223 8.56 7.42 -2.56
C ALA A 223 9.20 8.41 -3.54
N ASP A 224 10.41 8.87 -3.22
CA ASP A 224 11.20 9.83 -3.99
C ASP A 224 10.51 11.20 -4.22
N SER A 225 9.51 11.54 -3.40
CA SER A 225 8.74 12.77 -3.47
C SER A 225 9.11 13.78 -2.37
N GLY A 226 8.60 15.01 -2.45
CA GLY A 226 8.86 16.04 -1.45
C GLY A 226 8.17 17.37 -1.71
N LEU A 227 8.49 18.36 -0.89
CA LEU A 227 8.02 19.73 -1.05
C LEU A 227 9.23 20.65 -1.21
N LEU A 228 9.28 21.46 -2.26
CA LEU A 228 10.37 22.41 -2.50
C LEU A 228 9.85 23.84 -2.41
N VAL A 229 10.47 24.68 -1.60
CA VAL A 229 10.18 26.11 -1.54
C VAL A 229 11.32 26.82 -2.28
N ALA A 230 11.04 27.29 -3.50
CA ALA A 230 12.06 27.84 -4.37
C ALA A 230 12.62 29.18 -3.88
N GLU A 231 13.65 29.68 -4.57
CA GLU A 231 14.15 31.04 -4.35
C GLU A 231 13.00 32.06 -4.40
N GLY A 232 12.95 32.98 -3.44
CA GLY A 232 11.94 34.02 -3.33
C GLY A 232 10.53 33.54 -2.96
N ALA A 233 10.31 32.23 -2.82
CA ALA A 233 9.05 31.65 -2.41
C ALA A 233 8.96 31.51 -0.87
N SER A 234 7.76 31.25 -0.37
CA SER A 234 7.50 31.03 1.05
C SER A 234 6.59 29.83 1.31
N ILE A 235 6.76 29.19 2.47
CA ILE A 235 5.76 28.29 3.06
C ILE A 235 5.24 28.84 4.40
N GLN A 236 3.92 28.82 4.59
CA GLN A 236 3.23 29.20 5.82
C GLN A 236 2.39 28.02 6.31
N VAL A 237 2.92 27.22 7.24
CA VAL A 237 2.16 26.14 7.88
C VAL A 237 1.53 26.67 9.16
N ASN A 238 0.19 26.68 9.16
CA ASN A 238 -0.66 27.32 10.16
C ASN A 238 -1.47 26.29 10.95
N GLY A 239 -0.82 25.25 11.46
CA GLY A 239 -1.44 24.30 12.38
C GLY A 239 -1.92 24.97 13.67
N ALA A 240 -2.73 24.24 14.43
CA ALA A 240 -3.14 24.64 15.78
C ALA A 240 -3.06 23.45 16.75
N LEU A 241 -3.08 23.76 18.05
CA LEU A 241 -3.05 22.76 19.09
C LEU A 241 -4.28 21.83 18.99
N SER A 242 -4.03 20.53 18.99
CA SER A 242 -5.07 19.51 18.98
C SER A 242 -5.54 19.20 20.40
N SER A 243 -6.82 18.87 20.54
CA SER A 243 -7.43 18.46 21.80
C SER A 243 -7.16 16.98 22.09
N ASP A 244 -7.02 16.18 21.04
CA ASP A 244 -6.66 14.77 21.10
C ASP A 244 -5.26 14.55 20.52
N PRO A 245 -4.29 14.08 21.34
CA PRO A 245 -2.91 13.88 20.89
C PRO A 245 -2.74 12.71 19.92
N GLU A 246 -3.72 11.80 19.82
CA GLU A 246 -3.65 10.65 18.90
C GLU A 246 -4.16 11.03 17.50
N THR A 247 -5.28 11.75 17.42
CA THR A 247 -5.86 12.14 16.11
C THR A 247 -5.26 13.41 15.53
N MET A 248 -4.65 14.25 16.38
CA MET A 248 -3.94 15.48 15.98
C MET A 248 -4.78 16.36 15.04
N GLU A 249 -6.07 16.52 15.36
CA GLU A 249 -7.09 17.00 14.42
C GLU A 249 -6.85 18.43 13.89
N ASN A 250 -6.10 19.24 14.63
CA ASN A 250 -5.78 20.62 14.25
C ASN A 250 -4.31 20.81 13.79
N GLU A 251 -3.45 19.81 13.98
CA GLU A 251 -2.08 19.88 13.49
C GLU A 251 -2.04 19.68 11.97
N VAL A 252 -0.99 20.18 11.34
CA VAL A 252 -0.67 19.84 9.96
C VAL A 252 0.25 18.62 9.95
N ILE A 253 -0.15 17.56 9.25
CA ILE A 253 0.65 16.33 9.17
C ILE A 253 1.29 16.20 7.79
N PHE A 254 2.60 15.96 7.80
CA PHE A 254 3.40 15.57 6.64
C PHE A 254 3.90 14.14 6.87
N GLU A 255 3.45 13.18 6.08
CA GLU A 255 3.77 11.76 6.24
C GLU A 255 3.87 11.02 4.90
N GLY A 256 4.27 9.74 4.92
CA GLY A 256 4.23 8.91 3.72
C GLY A 256 2.79 8.65 3.26
N ASP A 257 2.59 8.32 1.98
CA ASP A 257 1.30 7.83 1.46
C ASP A 257 1.00 6.36 1.82
N ARG A 258 1.95 5.70 2.49
CA ARG A 258 1.83 4.36 3.07
C ARG A 258 1.23 4.42 4.46
N LEU A 259 -0.10 4.33 4.51
CA LEU A 259 -0.90 4.46 5.73
C LEU A 259 -1.02 3.16 6.55
N GLU A 260 -0.27 2.12 6.18
CA GLU A 260 -0.15 0.88 6.93
C GLU A 260 0.32 1.10 8.37
N PRO A 261 -0.24 0.38 9.36
CA PRO A 261 0.29 0.37 10.73
C PRO A 261 1.76 -0.08 10.82
N LEU A 262 2.21 -0.94 9.90
CA LEU A 262 3.61 -1.39 9.87
C LEU A 262 4.57 -0.29 9.38
N TYR A 263 4.05 0.70 8.65
CA TYR A 263 4.83 1.79 8.05
C TYR A 263 4.66 3.12 8.80
N GLU A 264 3.77 3.17 9.79
CA GLU A 264 3.46 4.37 10.58
C GLU A 264 4.71 5.14 11.05
N ASP A 265 5.72 4.43 11.54
CA ASP A 265 6.97 5.02 12.10
C ASP A 265 8.23 4.74 11.26
N ILE A 266 8.08 4.23 10.03
CA ILE A 266 9.25 3.88 9.19
C ILE A 266 9.81 5.17 8.56
N PRO A 267 11.09 5.52 8.79
CA PRO A 267 11.72 6.69 8.16
C PRO A 267 12.13 6.41 6.71
N GLY A 268 12.37 7.47 5.94
CA GLY A 268 12.86 7.39 4.56
C GLY A 268 11.84 6.98 3.51
N GLN A 269 10.54 7.15 3.79
CA GLN A 269 9.46 6.89 2.83
C GLN A 269 9.29 8.00 1.81
N TRP A 270 9.76 9.21 2.12
CA TRP A 270 9.80 10.35 1.21
C TRP A 270 11.03 11.22 1.46
N GLY A 271 11.25 12.23 0.63
CA GLY A 271 12.44 13.07 0.63
C GLY A 271 12.53 14.03 1.80
N THR A 272 12.02 15.26 1.61
CA THR A 272 12.13 16.36 2.56
C THR A 272 11.18 17.51 2.24
N ILE A 273 10.91 18.37 3.24
CA ILE A 273 10.53 19.76 2.99
C ILE A 273 11.82 20.54 2.75
N TRP A 274 12.06 20.93 1.52
CA TRP A 274 13.27 21.61 1.08
C TRP A 274 13.04 23.12 1.02
N LEU A 275 13.59 23.84 1.99
CA LEU A 275 13.73 25.29 1.95
C LEU A 275 14.97 25.62 1.11
N PHE A 276 14.76 25.77 -0.19
CA PHE A 276 15.83 26.02 -1.15
C PHE A 276 16.55 27.34 -0.85
N ASP A 277 17.78 27.47 -1.32
CA ASP A 277 18.55 28.70 -1.15
C ASP A 277 17.77 29.91 -1.72
N GLY A 278 17.77 30.99 -0.95
CA GLY A 278 16.97 32.19 -1.26
C GLY A 278 15.46 32.09 -1.01
N SER A 279 14.92 30.98 -0.50
CA SER A 279 13.54 30.97 0.04
C SER A 279 13.42 31.92 1.23
N VAL A 280 12.26 32.56 1.40
CA VAL A 280 12.08 33.66 2.36
C VAL A 280 10.86 33.46 3.24
N ASN A 281 10.90 34.03 4.44
CA ASN A 281 9.75 34.11 5.36
C ASN A 281 9.06 32.77 5.68
N ASN A 282 9.78 31.65 5.66
CA ASN A 282 9.21 30.33 5.93
C ASN A 282 8.79 30.20 7.42
N SER A 283 7.56 29.77 7.66
CA SER A 283 7.03 29.55 9.02
C SER A 283 6.34 28.20 9.09
N ILE A 284 6.66 27.43 10.13
CA ILE A 284 6.03 26.13 10.40
C ILE A 284 5.54 26.10 11.84
N ASN A 285 4.21 26.09 12.04
CA ASN A 285 3.56 26.06 13.34
C ASN A 285 2.68 24.82 13.50
N TYR A 286 2.76 24.15 14.66
CA TYR A 286 1.95 22.98 15.04
C TYR A 286 1.86 21.94 13.92
N ALA A 287 3.04 21.50 13.46
CA ALA A 287 3.16 20.49 12.42
C ALA A 287 3.83 19.23 12.98
N THR A 288 3.33 18.08 12.53
CA THR A 288 3.94 16.78 12.72
C THR A 288 4.54 16.32 11.39
N ILE A 289 5.86 16.10 11.37
CA ILE A 289 6.62 15.67 10.19
C ILE A 289 7.20 14.30 10.50
N LYS A 290 6.73 13.26 9.80
CA LYS A 290 7.18 11.88 9.99
C LYS A 290 7.48 11.19 8.66
N ASN A 291 8.16 10.05 8.75
CA ASN A 291 8.57 9.19 7.63
C ASN A 291 9.53 9.80 6.59
N ALA A 292 9.93 11.07 6.71
CA ALA A 292 10.86 11.71 5.79
C ALA A 292 12.28 11.10 5.91
N THR A 293 13.07 11.20 4.84
CA THR A 293 14.52 10.95 4.89
C THR A 293 15.21 12.06 5.66
N VAL A 294 14.82 13.30 5.38
CA VAL A 294 15.18 14.51 6.13
C VAL A 294 13.87 15.28 6.34
N GLY A 295 13.53 15.65 7.58
CA GLY A 295 12.25 16.34 7.83
C GLY A 295 12.19 17.71 7.15
N ILE A 296 13.18 18.56 7.45
CA ILE A 296 13.35 19.87 6.83
C ILE A 296 14.83 20.01 6.44
N LEU A 297 15.06 20.33 5.17
CA LEU A 297 16.37 20.69 4.62
C LEU A 297 16.36 22.19 4.32
N SER A 298 17.34 22.93 4.83
CA SER A 298 17.49 24.36 4.54
C SER A 298 18.91 24.61 4.04
N ASP A 299 19.02 25.07 2.79
CA ASP A 299 20.32 25.28 2.11
C ASP A 299 20.94 26.65 2.40
N GLY A 300 20.16 27.56 2.98
CA GLY A 300 20.59 28.94 3.27
C GLY A 300 21.62 29.02 4.39
N ASN A 301 22.56 29.95 4.25
CA ASN A 301 23.49 30.31 5.33
C ASN A 301 22.72 31.11 6.41
N PRO A 302 22.90 30.83 7.71
CA PRO A 302 22.13 31.44 8.80
C PRO A 302 22.47 32.91 9.10
N ASP A 303 22.97 33.67 8.11
CA ASP A 303 23.46 35.04 8.28
C ASP A 303 22.34 36.10 8.17
#